data_AF-A0A9E0FHP4-F1
#
_entry.id   AF-A0A9E0FHP4-F1
#
_cell.length_a   1.000
_cell.length_b   1.000
_cell.length_c   1.000
_cell.angle_alpha   90.00
_cell.angle_beta   90.00
_cell.angle_gamma   90.00
#
_symmetry.space_group_name_H-M   'P 1'
#
loop_
_entity.id
_entity.type
_entity.pdbx_description
1 polymer ?
#
loop_
_entity_poly.entity_id
_entity_poly.type
_entity_poly.pdbx_seq_one_letter_code
_entity_poly.pdbx_strand_id
1 'polypeptide(L)'
;VGLISIGPSTVFMFSEDLATKITRVPGINPKMTFINGGVPAQDLNKIHDQQAKYWVNVESRVAQAGLTNAQIQVAWVQEDDLRNTTSAFPERANMLVDEFTYLFQQLKIRYPNLQIIYLTGRHTTEYMPNDAKDKHQEPRAYYNGWAMKWLIEQQINGSNELSYKGSSPKVPLLMWGPYFWTQGSKTRDDGYEFKPDMVNEDGVHPNANGKSKVANDLLSFWQQDPISQIWFYGTGAVPPAITYFQINVGNNLLTKIDEKTISGNLKLMILKDTVVTVDQSYSHKNLEINVKNLGAGSWKYIVMDDTGIKLNGEFATDAQGNLLGGAIATTNTNVIADNSSPAWIINGKDRLSKLQRFFGDDREIKMEISDHNKKVVMSMEDVLHQHVDVNELVEPGKYCIKFYEKDGTFIDTTEVIPELVKIK
;
A
#
# COMPACT_ATOMS: atom_id res chain seq x y z
N VAL A 1 -10.68 -15.55 22.24
CA VAL A 1 -9.85 -15.37 21.03
C VAL A 1 -8.46 -15.85 21.34
N GLY A 2 -7.98 -16.92 20.72
CA GLY A 2 -6.56 -17.28 20.78
C GLY A 2 -5.77 -16.49 19.74
N LEU A 3 -4.80 -15.69 20.20
CA LEU A 3 -3.81 -15.02 19.37
C LEU A 3 -2.48 -15.76 19.51
N ILE A 4 -1.88 -16.20 18.42
CA ILE A 4 -0.61 -16.95 18.46
C ILE A 4 0.49 -16.28 17.63
N SER A 5 1.71 -16.20 18.15
CA SER A 5 2.87 -15.85 17.34
C SER A 5 3.47 -17.10 16.67
N ILE A 6 3.97 -16.98 15.44
CA ILE A 6 4.60 -18.08 14.69
C ILE A 6 5.93 -17.58 14.14
N GLY A 7 7.01 -18.30 14.44
CA GLY A 7 8.32 -18.04 13.86
C GLY A 7 9.51 -18.52 14.69
N PRO A 8 10.74 -18.04 14.38
CA PRO A 8 11.97 -18.55 14.96
C PRO A 8 12.28 -17.91 16.33
N SER A 9 13.55 -17.94 16.74
CA SER A 9 14.04 -17.37 18.01
C SER A 9 13.71 -15.89 18.20
N THR A 10 13.79 -15.07 17.15
CA THR A 10 13.48 -13.64 17.26
C THR A 10 12.01 -13.42 17.62
N VAL A 11 11.09 -14.16 16.98
CA VAL A 11 9.65 -14.14 17.34
C VAL A 11 9.42 -14.64 18.75
N PHE A 12 10.09 -15.71 19.18
CA PHE A 12 10.03 -16.18 20.56
C PHE A 12 10.39 -15.07 21.54
N MET A 13 11.51 -14.38 21.29
CA MET A 13 12.05 -13.32 22.13
C MET A 13 11.17 -12.07 22.18
N PHE A 14 10.66 -11.60 21.03
CA PHE A 14 9.68 -10.50 20.98
C PHE A 14 8.39 -10.86 21.74
N SER A 15 7.96 -12.12 21.61
CA SER A 15 6.75 -12.63 22.22
C SER A 15 6.84 -12.77 23.74
N GLU A 16 8.04 -12.91 24.32
CA GLU A 16 8.22 -12.92 25.79
C GLU A 16 7.79 -11.59 26.42
N ASP A 17 8.29 -10.48 25.88
CA ASP A 17 7.94 -9.14 26.34
C ASP A 17 6.48 -8.82 26.02
N LEU A 18 6.02 -9.19 24.82
CA LEU A 18 4.64 -9.00 24.41
C LEU A 18 3.66 -9.72 25.35
N ALA A 19 3.94 -10.98 25.72
CA ALA A 19 3.10 -11.76 26.63
C ALA A 19 2.94 -11.07 28.00
N THR A 20 3.97 -10.36 28.46
CA THR A 20 3.87 -9.57 29.70
C THR A 20 3.06 -8.30 29.48
N LYS A 21 3.38 -7.52 28.44
CA LYS A 21 2.80 -6.19 28.22
C LYS A 21 1.33 -6.25 27.83
N ILE A 22 0.93 -7.24 27.03
CA ILE A 22 -0.44 -7.37 26.53
C ILE A 22 -1.46 -7.52 27.67
N THR A 23 -1.08 -8.16 28.78
CA THR A 23 -1.95 -8.32 29.97
C THR A 23 -2.24 -7.01 30.70
N ARG A 24 -1.45 -5.97 30.44
CA ARG A 24 -1.54 -4.65 31.11
C ARG A 24 -2.27 -3.62 30.26
N VAL A 25 -2.72 -3.98 29.07
CA VAL A 25 -3.41 -3.05 28.17
C VAL A 25 -4.82 -2.78 28.70
N PRO A 26 -5.18 -1.52 28.97
CA PRO A 26 -6.53 -1.16 29.42
C PRO A 26 -7.59 -1.54 28.38
N GLY A 27 -8.71 -2.09 28.86
CA GLY A 27 -9.86 -2.43 28.00
C GLY A 27 -9.67 -3.66 27.12
N ILE A 28 -8.55 -4.39 27.23
CA ILE A 28 -8.31 -5.61 26.46
C ILE A 28 -9.43 -6.63 26.68
N ASN A 29 -9.78 -7.35 25.61
CA ASN A 29 -10.80 -8.37 25.64
C ASN A 29 -10.44 -9.46 26.68
N PRO A 30 -11.23 -9.63 27.76
CA PRO A 30 -10.89 -10.55 28.83
C PRO A 30 -10.93 -12.03 28.40
N LYS A 31 -11.50 -12.33 27.23
CA LYS A 31 -11.52 -13.67 26.62
C LYS A 31 -10.38 -13.88 25.61
N MET A 32 -9.48 -12.91 25.45
CA MET A 32 -8.32 -13.04 24.59
C MET A 32 -7.15 -13.65 25.36
N THR A 33 -6.49 -14.62 24.74
CA THR A 33 -5.29 -15.26 25.28
C THR A 33 -4.20 -15.18 24.22
N PHE A 34 -3.03 -14.69 24.60
CA PHE A 34 -1.85 -14.69 23.75
C PHE A 34 -1.01 -15.95 24.00
N ILE A 35 -0.55 -16.58 22.93
CA ILE A 35 0.35 -17.74 22.96
C ILE A 35 1.63 -17.37 22.22
N ASN A 36 2.76 -17.49 22.91
CA ASN A 36 4.07 -17.41 22.27
C ASN A 36 4.35 -18.72 21.52
N GLY A 37 4.13 -18.76 20.22
CA GLY A 37 4.44 -19.92 19.39
C GLY A 37 5.83 -19.86 18.75
N GLY A 38 6.65 -18.87 19.07
CA GLY A 38 8.02 -18.83 18.56
C GLY A 38 8.86 -19.99 19.09
N VAL A 39 9.68 -20.62 18.24
CA VAL A 39 10.59 -21.71 18.67
C VAL A 39 11.99 -21.47 18.11
N PRO A 40 13.02 -21.43 18.98
CA PRO A 40 14.39 -21.18 18.54
C PRO A 40 14.89 -22.14 17.45
N ALA A 41 15.60 -21.56 16.48
CA ALA A 41 16.20 -22.27 15.35
C ALA A 41 15.22 -23.06 14.46
N GLN A 42 13.94 -22.69 14.44
CA GLN A 42 12.94 -23.27 13.55
C GLN A 42 12.55 -22.22 12.52
N ASP A 43 13.03 -22.39 11.28
CA ASP A 43 12.75 -21.58 10.09
C ASP A 43 11.78 -22.32 9.15
N LEU A 44 11.35 -21.67 8.06
CA LEU A 44 10.33 -22.22 7.13
C LEU A 44 10.59 -23.67 6.72
N ASN A 45 11.82 -23.99 6.29
CA ASN A 45 12.20 -25.34 5.87
C ASN A 45 12.00 -26.43 6.95
N LYS A 46 11.91 -26.07 8.24
CA LYS A 46 11.61 -27.01 9.33
C LYS A 46 10.14 -27.04 9.69
N ILE A 47 9.50 -25.88 9.76
CA ILE A 47 8.10 -25.79 10.21
C ILE A 47 7.12 -26.25 9.13
N HIS A 48 7.56 -26.39 7.88
CA HIS A 48 6.79 -27.01 6.80
C HIS A 48 6.42 -28.47 7.11
N ASP A 49 7.30 -29.21 7.78
CA ASP A 49 6.93 -30.51 8.32
C ASP A 49 5.94 -30.35 9.49
N GLN A 50 4.68 -30.71 9.24
CA GLN A 50 3.60 -30.63 10.22
C GLN A 50 3.78 -31.56 11.42
N GLN A 51 4.72 -32.51 11.36
CA GLN A 51 5.09 -33.41 12.45
C GLN A 51 6.38 -32.97 13.16
N ALA A 52 6.99 -31.86 12.73
CA ALA A 52 8.21 -31.36 13.33
C ALA A 52 8.04 -31.01 14.81
N LYS A 53 9.15 -31.07 15.55
CA LYS A 53 9.23 -30.66 16.97
C LYS A 53 8.74 -29.23 17.22
N TYR A 54 8.77 -28.37 16.20
CA TYR A 54 8.17 -27.04 16.26
C TYR A 54 6.71 -27.11 16.71
N TRP A 55 5.89 -27.87 15.99
CA TRP A 55 4.44 -27.93 16.24
C TRP A 55 4.11 -28.61 17.56
N VAL A 56 4.87 -29.63 17.96
CA VAL A 56 4.73 -30.25 19.29
C VAL A 56 4.90 -29.22 20.41
N ASN A 57 5.91 -28.34 20.29
CA ASN A 57 6.14 -27.29 21.29
C ASN A 57 5.03 -26.23 21.26
N VAL A 58 4.61 -25.79 20.08
CA VAL A 58 3.55 -24.78 19.92
C VAL A 58 2.23 -25.30 20.48
N GLU A 59 1.83 -26.52 20.16
CA GLU A 59 0.59 -27.14 20.63
C GLU A 59 0.61 -27.41 22.13
N SER A 60 1.76 -27.79 22.68
CA SER A 60 1.93 -27.89 24.14
C SER A 60 1.67 -26.54 24.83
N ARG A 61 2.13 -25.42 24.26
CA ARG A 61 1.88 -24.07 24.80
C ARG A 61 0.41 -23.65 24.64
N VAL A 62 -0.23 -24.01 23.53
CA VAL A 62 -1.68 -23.80 23.33
C VAL A 62 -2.47 -24.54 24.42
N ALA A 63 -2.15 -25.82 24.66
CA ALA A 63 -2.80 -26.63 25.69
C ALA A 63 -2.52 -26.10 27.12
N GLN A 64 -1.29 -25.67 27.41
CA GLN A 64 -0.93 -25.05 28.70
C GLN A 64 -1.68 -23.75 28.94
N ALA A 65 -2.03 -23.01 27.89
CA ALA A 65 -2.88 -21.83 27.96
C ALA A 65 -4.38 -22.16 28.12
N GLY A 66 -4.75 -23.44 28.26
CA GLY A 66 -6.13 -23.91 28.41
C GLY A 66 -6.95 -23.83 27.12
N LEU A 67 -6.28 -23.76 25.97
CA LEU A 67 -6.91 -23.64 24.65
C LEU A 67 -6.75 -24.92 23.84
N THR A 68 -7.65 -25.07 22.88
CA THR A 68 -7.56 -26.03 21.78
C THR A 68 -7.08 -25.33 20.52
N ASN A 69 -6.57 -26.09 19.55
CA ASN A 69 -6.23 -25.54 18.22
C ASN A 69 -7.44 -24.86 17.55
N ALA A 70 -8.66 -25.34 17.80
CA ALA A 70 -9.88 -24.72 17.28
C ALA A 70 -10.22 -23.36 17.94
N GLN A 71 -9.58 -22.97 19.04
CA GLN A 71 -9.78 -21.67 19.68
C GLN A 71 -8.79 -20.59 19.21
N ILE A 72 -7.77 -20.98 18.44
CA ILE A 72 -6.88 -20.03 17.76
C ILE A 72 -7.63 -19.40 16.60
N GLN A 73 -7.66 -18.07 16.58
CA GLN A 73 -8.42 -17.27 15.61
C GLN A 73 -7.58 -16.20 14.92
N VAL A 74 -6.48 -15.77 15.54
CA VAL A 74 -5.57 -14.77 14.99
C VAL A 74 -4.14 -15.28 15.11
N ALA A 75 -3.32 -15.07 14.10
CA ALA A 75 -1.89 -15.31 14.18
C ALA A 75 -1.08 -14.07 13.77
N TRP A 76 0.07 -13.88 14.39
CA TRP A 76 1.14 -13.00 13.90
C TRP A 76 2.30 -13.87 13.43
N VAL A 77 2.70 -13.69 12.18
CA VAL A 77 3.75 -14.51 11.55
C VAL A 77 4.91 -13.62 11.14
N GLN A 78 6.11 -14.01 11.54
CA GLN A 78 7.35 -13.47 11.01
C GLN A 78 8.34 -14.64 10.87
N GLU A 79 8.61 -15.02 9.62
CA GLU A 79 9.41 -16.20 9.28
C GLU A 79 10.33 -15.92 8.08
N ASP A 80 11.26 -16.83 7.81
CA ASP A 80 12.12 -16.80 6.63
C ASP A 80 12.66 -18.20 6.34
N ASP A 81 13.14 -18.44 5.11
CA ASP A 81 13.95 -19.62 4.83
C ASP A 81 15.43 -19.26 4.86
N LEU A 82 16.08 -19.67 5.95
CA LEU A 82 17.50 -19.41 6.19
C LEU A 82 18.41 -20.53 5.66
N ARG A 83 17.85 -21.65 5.18
CA ARG A 83 18.65 -22.68 4.50
C ARG A 83 18.67 -22.47 3.00
N ASN A 84 17.61 -21.90 2.45
CA ASN A 84 17.58 -21.53 1.04
C ASN A 84 18.61 -20.42 0.74
N THR A 85 19.44 -20.67 -0.28
CA THR A 85 20.52 -19.77 -0.67
C THR A 85 20.11 -18.71 -1.68
N THR A 86 18.89 -18.80 -2.24
CA THR A 86 18.34 -17.79 -3.15
C THR A 86 18.35 -16.42 -2.49
N SER A 87 19.12 -15.50 -3.07
CA SER A 87 19.36 -14.15 -2.53
C SER A 87 19.07 -13.03 -3.52
N ALA A 88 18.80 -13.33 -4.79
CA ALA A 88 18.47 -12.34 -5.81
C ALA A 88 17.00 -11.90 -5.72
N PHE A 89 16.74 -10.68 -6.19
CA PHE A 89 15.38 -10.17 -6.42
C PHE A 89 15.06 -10.24 -7.92
N PRO A 90 13.86 -10.69 -8.32
CA PRO A 90 12.70 -11.02 -7.48
C PRO A 90 12.67 -12.46 -6.94
N GLU A 91 13.64 -13.31 -7.27
CA GLU A 91 13.58 -14.76 -7.06
C GLU A 91 13.40 -15.16 -5.59
N ARG A 92 14.08 -14.48 -4.66
CA ARG A 92 13.93 -14.75 -3.22
C ARG A 92 12.52 -14.43 -2.73
N ALA A 93 11.97 -13.28 -3.15
CA ALA A 93 10.64 -12.88 -2.75
C ALA A 93 9.59 -13.83 -3.32
N ASN A 94 9.72 -14.24 -4.59
CA ASN A 94 8.85 -15.26 -5.20
C ASN A 94 8.93 -16.61 -4.46
N MET A 95 10.14 -17.08 -4.16
CA MET A 95 10.33 -18.31 -3.37
C MET A 95 9.63 -18.22 -2.02
N LEU A 96 9.76 -17.09 -1.32
CA LEU A 96 9.09 -16.89 -0.04
C LEU A 96 7.56 -16.84 -0.18
N VAL A 97 7.01 -16.27 -1.27
CA VAL A 97 5.56 -16.32 -1.54
C VAL A 97 5.07 -17.77 -1.60
N ASP A 98 5.79 -18.66 -2.27
CA ASP A 98 5.41 -20.08 -2.37
C ASP A 98 5.49 -20.77 -1.00
N GLU A 99 6.59 -20.56 -0.27
CA GLU A 99 6.78 -21.14 1.06
C GLU A 99 5.71 -20.66 2.06
N PHE A 100 5.40 -19.37 2.08
CA PHE A 100 4.36 -18.81 2.94
C PHE A 100 2.95 -19.27 2.55
N THR A 101 2.67 -19.39 1.25
CA THR A 101 1.39 -19.95 0.78
C THR A 101 1.18 -21.34 1.35
N TYR A 102 2.20 -22.20 1.25
CA TYR A 102 2.16 -23.54 1.84
C TYR A 102 1.94 -23.48 3.36
N LEU A 103 2.73 -22.67 4.08
CA LEU A 103 2.60 -22.51 5.53
C LEU A 103 1.18 -22.08 5.93
N PHE A 104 0.57 -21.11 5.25
CA PHE A 104 -0.76 -20.60 5.62
C PHE A 104 -1.87 -21.60 5.35
N GLN A 105 -1.73 -22.41 4.30
CA GLN A 105 -2.63 -23.54 4.06
C GLN A 105 -2.53 -24.57 5.20
N GLN A 106 -1.31 -24.89 5.64
CA GLN A 106 -1.11 -25.79 6.76
C GLN A 106 -1.62 -25.22 8.09
N LEU A 107 -1.42 -23.91 8.33
CA LEU A 107 -1.98 -23.22 9.50
C LEU A 107 -3.51 -23.26 9.49
N LYS A 108 -4.16 -23.14 8.33
CA LYS A 108 -5.62 -23.24 8.22
C LYS A 108 -6.15 -24.64 8.55
N ILE A 109 -5.40 -25.69 8.17
CA ILE A 109 -5.71 -27.07 8.54
C ILE A 109 -5.50 -27.29 10.05
N ARG A 110 -4.37 -26.83 10.58
CA ARG A 110 -4.00 -27.00 11.99
C ARG A 110 -4.94 -26.24 12.92
N TYR A 111 -5.30 -25.01 12.56
CA TYR A 111 -6.17 -24.11 13.30
C TYR A 111 -7.44 -23.82 12.47
N PRO A 112 -8.47 -24.69 12.53
CA PRO A 112 -9.61 -24.63 11.62
C PRO A 112 -10.38 -23.31 11.69
N ASN A 113 -10.41 -22.68 12.87
CA ASN A 113 -11.06 -21.39 13.10
C ASN A 113 -10.11 -20.18 12.98
N LEU A 114 -8.89 -20.35 12.46
CA LEU A 114 -7.99 -19.24 12.16
C LEU A 114 -8.62 -18.35 11.08
N GLN A 115 -8.84 -17.08 11.43
CA GLN A 115 -9.53 -16.10 10.59
C GLN A 115 -8.56 -15.10 9.97
N ILE A 116 -7.56 -14.64 10.74
CA ILE A 116 -6.65 -13.57 10.35
C ILE A 116 -5.20 -14.01 10.59
N ILE A 117 -4.33 -13.73 9.63
CA ILE A 117 -2.87 -13.75 9.81
C ILE A 117 -2.35 -12.34 9.56
N TYR A 118 -1.69 -11.76 10.56
CA TYR A 118 -0.89 -10.54 10.43
C TYR A 118 0.53 -10.90 10.00
N LEU A 119 0.94 -10.35 8.85
CA LEU A 119 2.22 -10.59 8.21
C LEU A 119 3.21 -9.48 8.49
N THR A 120 4.37 -9.83 9.04
CA THR A 120 5.45 -8.88 9.27
C THR A 120 6.75 -9.39 8.66
N GLY A 121 7.42 -8.52 7.89
CA GLY A 121 8.78 -8.76 7.42
C GLY A 121 9.81 -8.71 8.55
N ARG A 122 10.95 -9.39 8.38
CA ARG A 122 12.05 -9.37 9.35
C ARG A 122 12.61 -7.96 9.58
N HIS A 123 13.07 -7.69 10.81
CA HIS A 123 13.90 -6.52 11.10
C HIS A 123 15.28 -6.62 10.42
N THR A 124 15.98 -5.48 10.32
CA THR A 124 17.30 -5.37 9.67
C THR A 124 18.33 -6.32 10.27
N THR A 125 19.22 -6.83 9.43
CA THR A 125 20.39 -7.61 9.83
C THR A 125 21.73 -6.94 9.48
N GLU A 126 21.73 -5.64 9.18
CA GLU A 126 22.96 -4.89 8.87
C GLU A 126 23.95 -4.80 10.04
N TYR A 127 23.52 -5.11 11.26
CA TYR A 127 24.36 -5.07 12.47
C TYR A 127 25.15 -6.35 12.72
N MET A 128 25.03 -7.33 11.84
CA MET A 128 25.79 -8.58 11.96
C MET A 128 27.29 -8.33 11.84
N PRO A 129 28.13 -9.02 12.63
CA PRO A 129 29.57 -8.90 12.51
C PRO A 129 30.06 -9.45 11.16
N ASN A 130 31.23 -8.98 10.71
CA ASN A 130 31.78 -9.31 9.39
C ASN A 130 32.05 -10.81 9.16
N ASP A 131 32.21 -11.59 10.23
CA ASP A 131 32.45 -13.04 10.21
C ASP A 131 31.16 -13.86 10.36
N ALA A 132 30.00 -13.21 10.34
CA ALA A 132 28.73 -13.87 10.53
C ALA A 132 28.28 -14.69 9.31
N LYS A 133 27.33 -15.60 9.54
CA LYS A 133 26.85 -16.55 8.51
C LYS A 133 26.01 -15.86 7.43
N ASP A 134 26.32 -16.14 6.16
CA ASP A 134 25.64 -15.63 4.95
C ASP A 134 24.11 -15.76 4.95
N LYS A 135 23.56 -16.72 5.70
CA LYS A 135 22.11 -17.00 5.71
C LYS A 135 21.24 -15.82 6.15
N HIS A 136 21.80 -14.87 6.91
CA HIS A 136 21.10 -13.67 7.37
C HIS A 136 21.59 -12.39 6.68
N GLN A 137 22.50 -12.50 5.70
CA GLN A 137 23.07 -11.35 5.03
C GLN A 137 21.97 -10.54 4.31
N GLU A 138 22.02 -9.22 4.43
CA GLU A 138 21.16 -8.34 3.65
C GLU A 138 21.48 -8.45 2.15
N PRO A 139 20.50 -8.24 1.24
CA PRO A 139 19.14 -7.73 1.45
C PRO A 139 18.07 -8.82 1.70
N ARG A 140 18.44 -9.98 2.28
CA ARG A 140 17.48 -11.09 2.50
C ARG A 140 16.31 -10.70 3.40
N ALA A 141 16.56 -9.94 4.46
CA ALA A 141 15.50 -9.48 5.37
C ALA A 141 14.62 -8.42 4.68
N TYR A 142 15.22 -7.55 3.86
CA TYR A 142 14.48 -6.60 3.04
C TYR A 142 13.51 -7.29 2.07
N TYR A 143 13.96 -8.31 1.33
CA TYR A 143 13.12 -9.05 0.37
C TYR A 143 11.99 -9.85 1.01
N ASN A 144 12.08 -10.16 2.30
CA ASN A 144 11.00 -10.80 3.04
C ASN A 144 9.73 -9.91 3.06
N GLY A 145 9.88 -8.58 3.16
CA GLY A 145 8.77 -7.64 3.09
C GLY A 145 8.05 -7.63 1.72
N TRP A 146 8.79 -7.83 0.64
CA TRP A 146 8.23 -7.95 -0.71
C TRP A 146 7.35 -9.18 -0.87
N ALA A 147 7.74 -10.32 -0.28
CA ALA A 147 6.91 -11.51 -0.28
C ALA A 147 5.56 -11.27 0.43
N MET A 148 5.56 -10.59 1.58
CA MET A 148 4.33 -10.23 2.29
C MET A 148 3.40 -9.37 1.42
N LYS A 149 3.96 -8.37 0.75
CA LYS A 149 3.24 -7.52 -0.20
C LYS A 149 2.55 -8.36 -1.27
N TRP A 150 3.31 -9.22 -1.94
CA TRP A 150 2.80 -10.01 -3.05
C TRP A 150 1.77 -11.05 -2.62
N LEU A 151 1.90 -11.65 -1.43
CA LEU A 151 0.87 -12.55 -0.87
C LEU A 151 -0.47 -11.83 -0.69
N ILE A 152 -0.45 -10.64 -0.09
CA ILE A 152 -1.65 -9.83 0.12
C ILE A 152 -2.25 -9.41 -1.22
N GLU A 153 -1.43 -8.93 -2.16
CA GLU A 153 -1.89 -8.56 -3.51
C GLU A 153 -2.50 -9.73 -4.26
N GLN A 154 -1.89 -10.91 -4.22
CA GLN A 154 -2.45 -12.11 -4.84
C GLN A 154 -3.79 -12.50 -4.22
N GLN A 155 -3.94 -12.38 -2.90
CA GLN A 155 -5.21 -12.65 -2.23
C GLN A 155 -6.30 -11.62 -2.61
N ILE A 156 -5.95 -10.33 -2.70
CA ILE A 156 -6.85 -9.26 -3.17
C ILE A 156 -7.30 -9.54 -4.61
N ASN A 157 -6.37 -9.95 -5.47
CA ASN A 157 -6.64 -10.25 -6.88
C ASN A 157 -7.34 -11.61 -7.11
N GLY A 158 -7.75 -12.31 -6.04
CA GLY A 158 -8.58 -13.51 -6.14
C GLY A 158 -7.82 -14.81 -6.43
N SER A 159 -6.55 -14.90 -6.04
CA SER A 159 -5.79 -16.16 -6.13
C SER A 159 -6.55 -17.32 -5.48
N ASN A 160 -6.73 -18.41 -6.24
CA ASN A 160 -7.42 -19.61 -5.78
C ASN A 160 -6.69 -20.26 -4.59
N GLU A 161 -5.35 -20.28 -4.63
CA GLU A 161 -4.51 -20.86 -3.58
C GLU A 161 -4.56 -20.08 -2.27
N LEU A 162 -4.93 -18.80 -2.35
CA LEU A 162 -5.06 -17.88 -1.22
C LEU A 162 -6.52 -17.52 -0.91
N SER A 163 -7.47 -18.38 -1.30
CA SER A 163 -8.89 -18.17 -0.99
C SER A 163 -9.15 -18.14 0.53
N TYR A 164 -9.69 -17.01 1.02
CA TYR A 164 -9.98 -16.78 2.44
C TYR A 164 -11.47 -16.76 2.79
N LYS A 165 -12.33 -16.82 1.78
CA LYS A 165 -13.80 -16.77 1.90
C LYS A 165 -14.45 -17.97 1.21
N GLY A 166 -15.71 -18.24 1.55
CA GLY A 166 -16.47 -19.38 1.05
C GLY A 166 -16.56 -20.51 2.08
N SER A 167 -17.16 -21.64 1.69
CA SER A 167 -17.37 -22.79 2.58
C SER A 167 -16.09 -23.57 2.88
N SER A 168 -15.06 -23.42 2.05
CA SER A 168 -13.79 -24.15 2.14
C SER A 168 -12.59 -23.23 1.87
N PRO A 169 -12.35 -22.21 2.70
CA PRO A 169 -11.20 -21.31 2.51
C PRO A 169 -9.89 -22.08 2.70
N LYS A 170 -8.94 -21.89 1.78
CA LYS A 170 -7.62 -22.53 1.82
C LYS A 170 -6.67 -21.87 2.82
N VAL A 171 -6.81 -20.57 3.03
CA VAL A 171 -5.98 -19.80 3.96
C VAL A 171 -6.86 -18.84 4.78
N PRO A 172 -6.35 -18.26 5.88
CA PRO A 172 -7.01 -17.13 6.55
C PRO A 172 -6.90 -15.84 5.73
N LEU A 173 -7.62 -14.79 6.14
CA LEU A 173 -7.42 -13.45 5.61
C LEU A 173 -6.00 -12.99 5.99
N LEU A 174 -5.21 -12.62 4.99
CA LEU A 174 -3.86 -12.10 5.15
C LEU A 174 -3.93 -10.58 5.31
N MET A 175 -3.37 -10.08 6.39
CA MET A 175 -3.37 -8.67 6.75
C MET A 175 -1.95 -8.19 6.95
N TRP A 176 -1.71 -6.91 6.65
CA TRP A 176 -0.47 -6.24 7.04
C TRP A 176 -0.34 -6.23 8.55
N GLY A 177 0.78 -6.72 9.08
CA GLY A 177 1.24 -6.37 10.42
C GLY A 177 2.12 -5.11 10.38
N PRO A 178 2.65 -4.68 11.53
CA PRO A 178 3.66 -3.61 11.52
C PRO A 178 4.92 -4.06 10.74
N TYR A 179 5.61 -3.13 10.10
CA TYR A 179 6.79 -3.41 9.27
C TYR A 179 8.07 -2.93 9.96
N PHE A 180 9.01 -3.85 10.21
CA PHE A 180 10.17 -3.60 11.07
C PHE A 180 11.50 -3.36 10.36
N TRP A 181 11.58 -3.63 9.06
CA TRP A 181 12.84 -3.46 8.35
C TRP A 181 13.23 -1.98 8.24
N THR A 182 14.53 -1.72 8.33
CA THR A 182 15.18 -0.42 8.19
C THR A 182 16.49 -0.62 7.44
N GLN A 183 16.97 0.41 6.74
CA GLN A 183 18.30 0.39 6.13
C GLN A 183 19.34 0.69 7.21
N GLY A 184 19.77 -0.35 7.91
CA GLY A 184 20.58 -0.24 9.12
C GLY A 184 19.94 0.72 10.12
N SER A 185 20.72 1.70 10.60
CA SER A 185 20.24 2.68 11.58
C SER A 185 19.51 3.87 10.98
N LYS A 186 19.29 3.89 9.66
CA LYS A 186 18.57 4.98 8.99
C LYS A 186 17.09 4.94 9.39
N THR A 187 16.64 6.01 10.05
CA THR A 187 15.22 6.24 10.32
C THR A 187 14.45 6.33 9.01
N ARG A 188 13.31 5.64 8.94
CA ARG A 188 12.39 5.70 7.80
C ARG A 188 11.61 7.02 7.79
N ASP A 189 11.01 7.36 6.65
CA ASP A 189 10.23 8.59 6.50
C ASP A 189 8.99 8.64 7.40
N ASP A 190 8.49 7.48 7.84
CA ASP A 190 7.42 7.35 8.85
C ASP A 190 7.94 7.47 10.31
N GLY A 191 9.23 7.78 10.49
CA GLY A 191 9.87 7.90 11.80
C GLY A 191 10.26 6.56 12.44
N TYR A 192 10.01 5.42 11.79
CA TYR A 192 10.36 4.12 12.37
C TYR A 192 11.89 3.91 12.37
N GLU A 193 12.40 3.40 13.48
CA GLU A 193 13.81 3.08 13.69
C GLU A 193 13.99 1.73 14.38
N PHE A 194 15.08 1.04 14.04
CA PHE A 194 15.56 -0.15 14.73
C PHE A 194 17.08 -0.09 14.81
N LYS A 195 17.63 0.19 15.99
CA LYS A 195 19.03 0.63 16.18
C LYS A 195 19.97 -0.51 16.60
N PRO A 196 21.31 -0.34 16.45
CA PRO A 196 22.28 -1.36 16.86
C PRO A 196 22.20 -1.72 18.35
N ASP A 197 21.85 -0.76 19.20
CA ASP A 197 21.68 -0.96 20.65
C ASP A 197 20.40 -1.72 21.03
N MET A 198 19.65 -2.21 20.04
CA MET A 198 18.46 -3.06 20.20
C MET A 198 18.73 -4.54 19.91
N VAL A 199 19.92 -4.89 19.41
CA VAL A 199 20.35 -6.27 19.15
C VAL A 199 21.51 -6.69 20.05
N ASN A 200 21.72 -7.99 20.18
CA ASN A 200 22.91 -8.56 20.80
C ASN A 200 24.10 -8.46 19.84
N GLU A 201 25.29 -8.85 20.30
CA GLU A 201 26.54 -8.85 19.52
C GLU A 201 26.46 -9.67 18.22
N ASP A 202 25.51 -10.62 18.12
CA ASP A 202 25.29 -11.40 16.90
C ASP A 202 24.55 -10.63 15.78
N GLY A 203 24.06 -9.42 16.06
CA GLY A 203 23.37 -8.55 15.10
C GLY A 203 21.99 -9.03 14.66
N VAL A 204 21.46 -10.12 15.23
CA VAL A 204 20.17 -10.73 14.83
C VAL A 204 19.20 -10.81 15.99
N HIS A 205 19.64 -11.34 17.13
CA HIS A 205 18.75 -11.54 18.27
C HIS A 205 18.56 -10.23 19.03
N PRO A 206 17.31 -9.88 19.38
CA PRO A 206 17.06 -8.66 20.12
C PRO A 206 17.59 -8.76 21.55
N ASN A 207 18.08 -7.65 22.08
CA ASN A 207 18.31 -7.49 23.51
C ASN A 207 17.02 -6.98 24.20
N ALA A 208 17.09 -6.57 25.48
CA ALA A 208 15.92 -6.07 26.20
C ALA A 208 15.25 -4.85 25.53
N ASN A 209 16.04 -3.94 24.94
CA ASN A 209 15.51 -2.77 24.23
C ASN A 209 14.77 -3.19 22.96
N GLY A 210 15.35 -4.08 22.16
CA GLY A 210 14.73 -4.58 20.94
C GLY A 210 13.46 -5.40 21.19
N LYS A 211 13.48 -6.26 22.24
CA LYS A 211 12.28 -6.98 22.69
C LYS A 211 11.16 -6.01 23.05
N SER A 212 11.49 -5.01 23.87
CA SER A 212 10.54 -4.00 24.33
C SER A 212 9.98 -3.15 23.20
N LYS A 213 10.83 -2.72 22.25
CA LYS A 213 10.46 -1.93 21.06
C LYS A 213 9.43 -2.66 20.20
N VAL A 214 9.76 -3.86 19.72
CA VAL A 214 8.88 -4.63 18.83
C VAL A 214 7.58 -5.03 19.52
N ALA A 215 7.63 -5.40 20.81
CA ALA A 215 6.42 -5.66 21.58
C ALA A 215 5.51 -4.41 21.65
N ASN A 216 6.07 -3.22 21.84
CA ASN A 216 5.30 -1.97 21.81
C ASN A 216 4.76 -1.65 20.42
N ASP A 217 5.51 -1.93 19.35
CA ASP A 217 5.05 -1.71 17.98
C ASP A 217 3.84 -2.59 17.65
N LEU A 218 3.89 -3.88 18.01
CA LEU A 218 2.77 -4.81 17.84
C LEU A 218 1.53 -4.37 18.62
N LEU A 219 1.70 -3.99 19.89
CA LEU A 219 0.59 -3.49 20.69
C LEU A 219 0.02 -2.20 20.11
N SER A 220 0.87 -1.24 19.74
CA SER A 220 0.44 0.03 19.16
C SER A 220 -0.33 -0.20 17.85
N PHE A 221 0.14 -1.13 17.02
CA PHE A 221 -0.56 -1.53 15.81
C PHE A 221 -1.94 -2.11 16.12
N TRP A 222 -2.05 -3.12 16.98
CA TRP A 222 -3.35 -3.75 17.27
C TRP A 222 -4.34 -2.85 18.01
N GLN A 223 -3.84 -1.88 18.77
CA GLN A 223 -4.66 -0.87 19.44
C GLN A 223 -5.22 0.18 18.47
N GLN A 224 -4.62 0.35 17.28
CA GLN A 224 -4.99 1.40 16.31
C GLN A 224 -5.62 0.85 15.04
N ASP A 225 -5.24 -0.35 14.61
CA ASP A 225 -5.79 -1.01 13.43
C ASP A 225 -7.29 -1.32 13.65
N PRO A 226 -8.20 -0.78 12.81
CA PRO A 226 -9.64 -0.94 13.02
C PRO A 226 -10.12 -2.39 13.01
N ILE A 227 -9.42 -3.28 12.28
CA ILE A 227 -9.74 -4.70 12.28
C ILE A 227 -9.26 -5.37 13.56
N SER A 228 -8.07 -5.00 14.02
CA SER A 228 -7.48 -5.54 15.25
C SER A 228 -8.30 -5.21 16.49
N GLN A 229 -8.79 -3.97 16.60
CA GLN A 229 -9.61 -3.52 17.72
C GLN A 229 -10.82 -4.43 17.98
N ILE A 230 -11.38 -5.06 16.94
CA ILE A 230 -12.53 -5.97 17.05
C ILE A 230 -12.22 -7.13 17.99
N TRP A 231 -11.11 -7.83 17.76
CA TRP A 231 -10.74 -8.99 18.54
C TRP A 231 -9.91 -8.63 19.78
N PHE A 232 -9.15 -7.53 19.70
CA PHE A 232 -8.26 -7.05 20.75
C PHE A 232 -9.03 -6.42 21.92
N TYR A 233 -10.08 -5.63 21.66
CA TYR A 233 -10.93 -5.03 22.69
C TYR A 233 -12.30 -5.72 22.83
N GLY A 234 -12.69 -6.56 21.87
CA GLY A 234 -14.01 -7.20 21.88
C GLY A 234 -15.16 -6.24 21.59
N THR A 235 -14.86 -5.02 21.16
CA THR A 235 -15.83 -4.05 20.65
C THR A 235 -16.25 -4.48 19.25
N GLY A 236 -17.54 -4.53 18.95
CA GLY A 236 -18.01 -4.79 17.58
C GLY A 236 -17.32 -3.83 16.59
N ALA A 237 -17.08 -4.30 15.37
CA ALA A 237 -16.45 -3.47 14.34
C ALA A 237 -17.19 -2.15 14.20
N VAL A 238 -16.50 -1.04 14.45
CA VAL A 238 -16.83 0.24 13.84
C VAL A 238 -15.85 0.33 12.68
N PRO A 239 -16.24 -0.06 11.44
CA PRO A 239 -15.41 0.25 10.29
C PRO A 239 -15.08 1.74 10.37
N PRO A 240 -13.84 2.15 10.06
CA PRO A 240 -13.60 3.57 9.88
C PRO A 240 -14.65 4.06 8.87
N ALA A 241 -15.31 5.17 9.16
CA ALA A 241 -16.19 5.79 8.18
C ALA A 241 -15.29 6.19 7.00
N ILE A 242 -15.22 5.33 5.98
CA ILE A 242 -14.55 5.69 4.73
C ILE A 242 -15.59 6.42 3.91
N THR A 243 -15.38 7.73 3.82
CA THR A 243 -16.15 8.60 2.95
C THR A 243 -15.47 8.62 1.60
N TYR A 244 -16.25 8.48 0.54
CA TYR A 244 -15.74 8.56 -0.83
C TYR A 244 -16.47 9.68 -1.56
N PHE A 245 -15.77 10.35 -2.48
CA PHE A 245 -16.46 10.97 -3.60
C PHE A 245 -16.87 9.85 -4.56
N GLN A 246 -18.16 9.79 -4.87
CA GLN A 246 -18.74 8.90 -5.87
C GLN A 246 -18.94 9.71 -7.14
N ILE A 247 -18.28 9.31 -8.22
CA ILE A 247 -18.44 9.95 -9.52
C ILE A 247 -19.34 9.06 -10.37
N ASN A 248 -20.49 9.60 -10.74
CA ASN A 248 -21.48 8.95 -11.58
C ASN A 248 -21.54 9.61 -12.95
N VAL A 249 -21.71 8.80 -13.99
CA VAL A 249 -22.04 9.25 -15.35
C VAL A 249 -23.46 8.78 -15.65
N GLY A 250 -24.38 9.72 -15.75
CA GLY A 250 -25.80 9.41 -15.76
C GLY A 250 -26.24 8.80 -14.44
N ASN A 251 -26.86 7.62 -14.53
CA ASN A 251 -27.26 6.83 -13.37
C ASN A 251 -26.25 5.72 -13.03
N ASN A 252 -25.06 5.73 -13.64
CA ASN A 252 -24.07 4.68 -13.49
C ASN A 252 -22.88 5.18 -12.68
N LEU A 253 -22.48 4.42 -11.66
CA LEU A 253 -21.25 4.67 -10.92
C LEU A 253 -20.04 4.43 -11.83
N LEU A 254 -19.26 5.47 -12.07
CA LEU A 254 -18.01 5.40 -12.82
C LEU A 254 -16.85 5.00 -11.89
N THR A 255 -16.64 5.74 -10.80
CA THR A 255 -15.53 5.49 -9.88
C THR A 255 -15.76 6.05 -8.48
N LYS A 256 -14.91 5.66 -7.53
CA LYS A 256 -14.85 6.19 -6.17
C LYS A 256 -13.42 6.65 -5.86
N ILE A 257 -13.30 7.78 -5.19
CA ILE A 257 -12.04 8.27 -4.64
C ILE A 257 -12.21 8.55 -3.15
N ASP A 258 -11.26 8.07 -2.34
CA ASP A 258 -11.26 8.29 -0.89
C ASP A 258 -11.19 9.79 -0.61
N GLU A 259 -12.11 10.32 0.21
CA GLU A 259 -12.15 11.74 0.54
C GLU A 259 -10.80 12.20 1.12
N LYS A 260 -10.10 11.32 1.84
CA LYS A 260 -8.83 11.65 2.50
C LYS A 260 -7.68 11.91 1.52
N THR A 261 -7.79 11.49 0.26
CA THR A 261 -6.73 11.74 -0.73
C THR A 261 -6.89 13.08 -1.45
N ILE A 262 -8.03 13.76 -1.26
CA ILE A 262 -8.31 15.08 -1.81
C ILE A 262 -7.96 16.14 -0.77
N SER A 263 -7.21 17.13 -1.21
CA SER A 263 -6.82 18.34 -0.49
C SER A 263 -7.42 19.54 -1.21
N GLY A 264 -8.51 20.10 -0.69
CA GLY A 264 -9.14 21.31 -1.26
C GLY A 264 -10.42 21.02 -2.02
N ASN A 265 -10.55 21.50 -3.24
CA ASN A 265 -11.71 21.18 -4.10
C ASN A 265 -11.33 20.06 -5.08
N LEU A 266 -12.25 19.12 -5.29
CA LEU A 266 -12.07 18.08 -6.31
C LEU A 266 -12.40 18.66 -7.68
N LYS A 267 -11.46 18.62 -8.62
CA LYS A 267 -11.67 18.96 -10.02
C LYS A 267 -11.79 17.69 -10.86
N LEU A 268 -12.89 17.54 -11.59
CA LEU A 268 -13.15 16.44 -12.52
C LEU A 268 -13.11 16.97 -13.95
N MET A 269 -12.27 16.32 -14.76
CA MET A 269 -12.26 16.49 -16.21
C MET A 269 -12.65 15.19 -16.90
N ILE A 270 -13.51 15.27 -17.91
CA ILE A 270 -13.85 14.12 -18.77
C ILE A 270 -13.58 14.49 -20.22
N LEU A 271 -12.84 13.63 -20.91
CA LEU A 271 -12.34 13.85 -22.25
C LEU A 271 -12.93 12.85 -23.24
N LYS A 272 -13.18 13.30 -24.46
CA LYS A 272 -13.44 12.45 -25.63
C LYS A 272 -12.47 12.82 -26.72
N ASP A 273 -11.73 11.84 -27.24
CA ASP A 273 -10.75 12.06 -28.31
C ASP A 273 -9.83 13.27 -28.03
N THR A 274 -9.25 13.35 -26.82
CA THR A 274 -8.43 14.46 -26.28
C THR A 274 -9.14 15.77 -25.98
N VAL A 275 -10.42 15.91 -26.30
CA VAL A 275 -11.18 17.12 -26.04
C VAL A 275 -11.83 17.03 -24.68
N VAL A 276 -11.52 17.96 -23.78
CA VAL A 276 -12.26 18.14 -22.52
C VAL A 276 -13.72 18.51 -22.81
N THR A 277 -14.62 17.68 -22.30
CA THR A 277 -16.09 17.78 -22.45
C THR A 277 -16.78 18.11 -21.13
N VAL A 278 -16.16 17.74 -20.01
CA VAL A 278 -16.54 18.14 -18.65
C VAL A 278 -15.30 18.72 -18.00
N ASP A 279 -15.44 19.90 -17.40
CA ASP A 279 -14.44 20.53 -16.54
C ASP A 279 -15.20 21.20 -15.38
N GLN A 280 -15.21 20.57 -14.21
CA GLN A 280 -15.99 21.04 -13.06
C GLN A 280 -15.23 20.83 -11.75
N SER A 281 -15.36 21.81 -10.85
CA SER A 281 -14.84 21.74 -9.48
C SER A 281 -15.98 21.53 -8.49
N TYR A 282 -15.74 20.67 -7.51
CA TYR A 282 -16.69 20.28 -6.47
C TYR A 282 -16.06 20.50 -5.10
N SER A 283 -16.84 21.08 -4.19
CA SER A 283 -16.41 21.22 -2.81
C SER A 283 -16.30 19.87 -2.11
N HIS A 284 -15.48 19.78 -1.06
CA HIS A 284 -15.37 18.57 -0.23
C HIS A 284 -16.68 18.05 0.36
N LYS A 285 -17.73 18.87 0.39
CA LYS A 285 -19.05 18.47 0.89
C LYS A 285 -19.86 17.67 -0.14
N ASN A 286 -19.46 17.70 -1.42
CA ASN A 286 -20.19 17.07 -2.51
C ASN A 286 -19.66 15.66 -2.76
N LEU A 287 -19.97 14.74 -1.83
CA LEU A 287 -19.54 13.35 -1.90
C LEU A 287 -20.18 12.55 -3.04
N GLU A 288 -21.20 13.10 -3.68
CA GLU A 288 -21.82 12.52 -4.87
C GLU A 288 -21.73 13.51 -6.03
N ILE A 289 -20.99 13.13 -7.06
CA ILE A 289 -20.72 13.91 -8.26
C ILE A 289 -21.47 13.26 -9.40
N ASN A 290 -22.46 13.96 -9.93
CA ASN A 290 -23.32 13.47 -11.00
C ASN A 290 -23.04 14.20 -12.31
N VAL A 291 -22.37 13.51 -13.23
CA VAL A 291 -22.15 13.96 -14.61
C VAL A 291 -23.34 13.52 -15.46
N LYS A 292 -23.79 14.37 -16.39
CA LYS A 292 -24.85 14.01 -17.34
C LYS A 292 -24.45 12.81 -18.21
N ASN A 293 -25.45 12.09 -18.75
CA ASN A 293 -25.22 11.02 -19.71
C ASN A 293 -24.31 11.48 -20.86
N LEU A 294 -23.35 10.63 -21.20
CA LEU A 294 -22.39 10.84 -22.27
C LEU A 294 -22.76 9.95 -23.46
N GLY A 295 -22.67 10.48 -24.68
CA GLY A 295 -22.98 9.71 -25.89
C GLY A 295 -22.02 8.54 -26.12
N ALA A 296 -22.37 7.60 -26.99
CA ALA A 296 -21.55 6.41 -27.22
C ALA A 296 -20.08 6.72 -27.58
N GLY A 297 -19.18 5.88 -27.09
CA GLY A 297 -17.76 5.92 -27.43
C GLY A 297 -16.84 5.75 -26.23
N SER A 298 -15.55 5.92 -26.47
CA SER A 298 -14.51 5.88 -25.45
C SER A 298 -14.27 7.27 -24.87
N TRP A 299 -14.02 7.29 -23.57
CA TRP A 299 -13.87 8.49 -22.75
C TRP A 299 -12.69 8.31 -21.81
N LYS A 300 -12.08 9.42 -21.41
CA LYS A 300 -11.13 9.46 -20.28
C LYS A 300 -11.67 10.34 -19.18
N TYR A 301 -11.32 10.04 -17.94
CA TYR A 301 -11.56 10.94 -16.82
C TYR A 301 -10.27 11.22 -16.07
N ILE A 302 -10.17 12.42 -15.52
CA ILE A 302 -9.08 12.89 -14.66
C ILE A 302 -9.73 13.55 -13.45
N VAL A 303 -9.36 13.07 -12.26
CA VAL A 303 -9.70 13.65 -10.96
C VAL A 303 -8.42 14.23 -10.40
N MET A 304 -8.48 15.50 -10.02
CA MET A 304 -7.35 16.22 -9.45
C MET A 304 -7.81 17.15 -8.33
N ASP A 305 -6.88 17.66 -7.56
CA ASP A 305 -7.08 18.75 -6.62
C ASP A 305 -5.96 19.79 -6.76
N ASP A 306 -5.86 20.71 -5.81
CA ASP A 306 -4.86 21.79 -5.81
C ASP A 306 -3.41 21.26 -5.74
N THR A 307 -3.21 19.98 -5.38
CA THR A 307 -1.91 19.31 -5.30
C THR A 307 -1.60 18.42 -6.50
N GLY A 308 -2.53 18.32 -7.47
CA GLY A 308 -2.33 17.59 -8.73
C GLY A 308 -3.29 16.42 -8.94
N ILE A 309 -2.95 15.55 -9.90
CA ILE A 309 -3.79 14.41 -10.32
C ILE A 309 -3.86 13.37 -9.21
N LYS A 310 -5.07 12.91 -8.92
CA LYS A 310 -5.37 11.89 -7.89
C LYS A 310 -5.83 10.57 -8.47
N LEU A 311 -6.56 10.61 -9.58
CA LEU A 311 -7.06 9.43 -10.26
C LEU A 311 -7.32 9.77 -11.73
N ASN A 312 -6.94 8.89 -12.64
CA ASN A 312 -7.37 8.97 -14.03
C ASN A 312 -7.75 7.58 -14.53
N GLY A 313 -8.44 7.53 -15.67
CA GLY A 313 -8.79 6.26 -16.29
C GLY A 313 -9.61 6.43 -17.55
N GLU A 314 -9.93 5.31 -18.17
CA GLU A 314 -10.73 5.23 -19.39
C GLU A 314 -12.03 4.47 -19.13
N PHE A 315 -13.09 4.84 -19.84
CA PHE A 315 -14.36 4.13 -19.82
C PHE A 315 -15.05 4.25 -21.17
N ALA A 316 -16.02 3.38 -21.44
CA ALA A 316 -16.82 3.45 -22.64
C ALA A 316 -18.31 3.52 -22.30
N THR A 317 -19.10 4.19 -23.13
CA THR A 317 -20.56 4.23 -23.02
C THR A 317 -21.24 3.67 -24.26
N ASP A 318 -22.40 3.04 -24.09
CA ASP A 318 -23.28 2.63 -25.17
C ASP A 318 -24.12 3.81 -25.71
N ALA A 319 -24.97 3.54 -26.70
CA ALA A 319 -25.85 4.56 -27.30
C ALA A 319 -26.89 5.13 -26.33
N GLN A 320 -27.15 4.44 -25.21
CA GLN A 320 -28.05 4.84 -24.15
C GLN A 320 -27.33 5.55 -22.99
N GLY A 321 -25.99 5.64 -23.05
CA GLY A 321 -25.15 6.25 -22.02
C GLY A 321 -24.78 5.30 -20.87
N ASN A 322 -25.07 4.00 -20.98
CA ASN A 322 -24.65 3.02 -19.98
C ASN A 322 -23.17 2.69 -20.12
N LEU A 323 -22.50 2.45 -18.99
CA LEU A 323 -21.09 2.05 -18.99
C LEU A 323 -20.92 0.65 -19.58
N LEU A 324 -20.03 0.53 -20.57
CA LEU A 324 -19.67 -0.71 -21.24
C LEU A 324 -18.42 -1.32 -20.57
N GLY A 325 -18.58 -2.53 -20.01
CA GLY A 325 -17.55 -3.16 -19.18
C GLY A 325 -17.53 -2.53 -17.79
N GLY A 326 -17.79 -3.34 -16.76
CA GLY A 326 -18.03 -2.84 -15.40
C GLY A 326 -16.91 -1.92 -14.91
N ALA A 327 -17.20 -0.63 -14.80
CA ALA A 327 -16.33 0.29 -14.10
C ALA A 327 -16.41 -0.03 -12.61
N ILE A 328 -15.49 -0.86 -12.12
CA ILE A 328 -15.12 -0.91 -10.71
C ILE A 328 -13.61 -0.81 -10.66
N ALA A 329 -13.10 0.40 -10.91
CA ALA A 329 -11.83 0.80 -10.29
C ALA A 329 -12.15 1.18 -8.84
N THR A 330 -12.24 0.20 -7.94
CA THR A 330 -11.77 0.46 -6.57
C THR A 330 -10.26 0.53 -6.69
N THR A 331 -9.66 1.65 -6.28
CA THR A 331 -8.21 1.84 -6.31
C THR A 331 -7.50 0.63 -5.71
N ASN A 332 -6.94 -0.23 -6.57
CA ASN A 332 -5.61 -0.74 -6.34
C ASN A 332 -4.68 0.43 -6.63
N THR A 333 -3.89 0.77 -5.63
CA THR A 333 -2.77 1.70 -5.66
C THR A 333 -1.81 1.32 -6.78
N ASN A 334 -2.07 1.78 -7.99
CA ASN A 334 -1.04 1.88 -9.02
C ASN A 334 -0.69 3.35 -9.12
N VAL A 335 0.51 3.61 -8.61
CA VAL A 335 1.31 4.82 -8.77
C VAL A 335 0.72 6.05 -8.07
N ILE A 336 0.78 6.02 -6.74
CA ILE A 336 1.32 7.21 -6.05
C ILE A 336 2.80 7.22 -6.45
N ALA A 337 3.12 7.82 -7.59
CA ALA A 337 4.40 8.48 -7.66
C ALA A 337 4.35 9.53 -6.58
N ASP A 338 5.35 9.57 -5.72
CA ASP A 338 5.55 10.63 -4.74
C ASP A 338 5.75 11.94 -5.52
N ASN A 339 4.63 12.52 -5.94
CA ASN A 339 4.51 13.73 -6.73
C ASN A 339 4.44 14.96 -5.81
N SER A 340 4.98 14.84 -4.59
CA SER A 340 5.05 15.92 -3.61
C SER A 340 5.96 17.07 -4.07
N SER A 341 6.86 16.80 -5.02
CA SER A 341 7.69 17.82 -5.65
C SER A 341 7.09 18.30 -6.97
N PRO A 342 6.97 19.62 -7.18
CA PRO A 342 6.60 20.18 -8.47
C PRO A 342 7.47 19.62 -9.60
N ALA A 343 6.86 19.29 -10.72
CA ALA A 343 7.54 18.79 -11.91
C ALA A 343 6.72 19.15 -13.15
N TRP A 344 7.39 19.32 -14.29
CA TRP A 344 6.71 19.56 -15.55
C TRP A 344 7.31 18.66 -16.62
N ILE A 345 6.74 17.47 -16.72
CA ILE A 345 7.22 16.34 -17.50
C ILE A 345 6.59 16.39 -18.90
N ILE A 346 7.45 16.32 -19.92
CA ILE A 346 7.05 16.14 -21.31
C ILE A 346 7.90 15.03 -21.92
N ASN A 347 7.24 13.97 -22.37
CA ASN A 347 7.81 12.75 -22.95
C ASN A 347 8.84 12.11 -22.01
N GLY A 348 8.47 11.96 -20.74
CA GLY A 348 9.30 11.37 -19.69
C GLY A 348 10.51 12.23 -19.29
N LYS A 349 10.55 13.51 -19.68
CA LYS A 349 11.60 14.45 -19.27
C LYS A 349 10.99 15.59 -18.49
N ASP A 350 11.40 15.75 -17.24
CA ASP A 350 11.10 16.92 -16.45
C ASP A 350 11.82 18.16 -17.02
N ARG A 351 11.04 19.22 -17.19
CA ARG A 351 11.42 20.51 -17.78
C ARG A 351 11.04 21.67 -16.88
N LEU A 352 10.62 21.42 -15.64
CA LEU A 352 10.21 22.47 -14.72
C LEU A 352 11.28 23.53 -14.52
N SER A 353 12.55 23.14 -14.28
CA SER A 353 13.64 24.11 -14.09
C SER A 353 13.84 25.04 -15.30
N LYS A 354 13.44 24.60 -16.51
CA LYS A 354 13.49 25.44 -17.71
C LYS A 354 12.35 26.46 -17.72
N LEU A 355 11.15 26.07 -17.28
CA LEU A 355 10.02 27.00 -17.09
C LEU A 355 10.33 28.00 -15.98
N GLN A 356 10.75 27.51 -14.82
CA GLN A 356 11.17 28.29 -13.65
C GLN A 356 12.25 29.31 -13.97
N ARG A 357 13.28 28.94 -14.76
CA ARG A 357 14.30 29.92 -15.20
C ARG A 357 13.73 31.03 -16.09
N PHE A 358 12.67 30.75 -16.85
CA PHE A 358 12.07 31.73 -17.74
C PHE A 358 11.04 32.61 -17.03
N PHE A 359 10.19 32.00 -16.20
CA PHE A 359 9.14 32.71 -15.51
C PHE A 359 9.56 33.25 -14.14
N GLY A 360 10.52 32.64 -13.45
CA GLY A 360 10.73 32.86 -12.02
C GLY A 360 9.88 31.90 -11.19
N ASP A 361 10.35 31.61 -9.98
CA ASP A 361 9.83 30.52 -9.15
C ASP A 361 8.71 30.97 -8.20
N ASP A 362 8.38 32.26 -8.19
CA ASP A 362 7.43 32.88 -7.26
C ASP A 362 6.08 33.24 -7.92
N ARG A 363 5.92 32.96 -9.22
CA ARG A 363 4.75 33.36 -10.00
C ARG A 363 3.77 32.21 -10.24
N GLU A 364 2.48 32.52 -10.13
CA GLU A 364 1.41 31.61 -10.59
C GLU A 364 1.21 31.79 -12.10
N ILE A 365 1.56 30.75 -12.87
CA ILE A 365 1.46 30.77 -14.33
C ILE A 365 0.38 29.81 -14.79
N LYS A 366 -0.60 30.32 -15.55
CA LYS A 366 -1.61 29.51 -16.21
C LYS A 366 -1.05 28.90 -17.49
N MET A 367 -1.30 27.62 -17.72
CA MET A 367 -0.97 26.92 -18.97
C MET A 367 -2.23 26.54 -19.73
N GLU A 368 -2.21 26.67 -21.05
CA GLU A 368 -3.22 26.13 -21.96
C GLU A 368 -2.55 25.28 -23.05
N ILE A 369 -3.11 24.10 -23.29
CA ILE A 369 -2.71 23.20 -24.37
C ILE A 369 -3.81 23.23 -25.42
N SER A 370 -3.45 23.48 -26.68
CA SER A 370 -4.37 23.50 -27.81
C SER A 370 -3.97 22.48 -28.88
N ASP A 371 -4.96 21.90 -29.56
CA ASP A 371 -4.74 21.03 -30.71
C ASP A 371 -4.28 21.81 -31.96
N HIS A 372 -4.04 21.09 -33.07
CA HIS A 372 -3.64 21.67 -34.35
C HIS A 372 -4.70 22.60 -34.98
N ASN A 373 -5.95 22.56 -34.51
CA ASN A 373 -7.03 23.45 -34.92
C ASN A 373 -7.17 24.67 -34.00
N LYS A 374 -6.21 24.87 -33.08
CA LYS A 374 -6.20 25.94 -32.07
C LYS A 374 -7.35 25.83 -31.06
N LYS A 375 -7.95 24.64 -30.91
CA LYS A 375 -8.94 24.39 -29.86
C LYS A 375 -8.19 24.05 -28.58
N VAL A 376 -8.47 24.78 -27.49
CA VAL A 376 -7.94 24.46 -26.17
C VAL A 376 -8.48 23.10 -25.73
N VAL A 377 -7.56 22.16 -25.50
CA VAL A 377 -7.86 20.79 -25.04
C VAL A 377 -7.60 20.63 -23.55
N MET A 378 -6.76 21.47 -22.95
CA MET A 378 -6.50 21.45 -21.51
C MET A 378 -6.11 22.84 -21.02
N SER A 379 -6.53 23.20 -19.82
CA SER A 379 -6.04 24.37 -19.10
C SER A 379 -5.77 24.04 -17.64
N MET A 380 -4.70 24.61 -17.11
CA MET A 380 -4.25 24.39 -15.74
C MET A 380 -3.73 25.70 -15.17
N GLU A 381 -4.21 26.04 -13.98
CA GLU A 381 -3.70 27.15 -13.19
C GLU A 381 -2.41 26.73 -12.50
N ASP A 382 -1.55 27.70 -12.21
CA ASP A 382 -0.32 27.55 -11.42
C ASP A 382 0.55 26.31 -11.75
N VAL A 383 0.96 26.21 -13.01
CA VAL A 383 1.73 25.07 -13.52
C VAL A 383 3.13 24.94 -12.91
N LEU A 384 3.67 26.01 -12.29
CA LEU A 384 5.04 26.00 -11.75
C LEU A 384 5.16 25.31 -10.40
N HIS A 385 4.07 25.23 -9.65
CA HIS A 385 4.04 24.67 -8.30
C HIS A 385 3.33 23.32 -8.23
N GLN A 386 2.96 22.76 -9.38
CA GLN A 386 2.28 21.47 -9.48
C GLN A 386 3.18 20.40 -10.10
N HIS A 387 2.85 19.14 -9.83
CA HIS A 387 3.42 18.01 -10.56
C HIS A 387 2.55 17.68 -11.77
N VAL A 388 3.11 17.82 -12.95
CA VAL A 388 2.40 17.77 -14.22
C VAL A 388 3.16 16.86 -15.19
N ASP A 389 2.56 15.73 -15.59
CA ASP A 389 3.00 14.98 -16.76
C ASP A 389 2.07 15.22 -17.94
N VAL A 390 2.53 15.94 -18.95
CA VAL A 390 1.73 16.29 -20.13
C VAL A 390 1.31 15.05 -20.92
N ASN A 391 2.07 13.95 -20.86
CA ASN A 391 1.70 12.69 -21.53
C ASN A 391 0.50 12.00 -20.86
N GLU A 392 0.23 12.30 -19.59
CA GLU A 392 -0.98 11.82 -18.89
C GLU A 392 -2.20 12.71 -19.16
N LEU A 393 -1.97 13.93 -19.65
CA LEU A 393 -3.00 14.94 -19.86
C LEU A 393 -3.59 14.92 -21.28
N VAL A 394 -2.77 14.62 -22.28
CA VAL A 394 -3.17 14.61 -23.69
C VAL A 394 -2.60 13.40 -24.43
N GLU A 395 -3.31 12.89 -25.43
CA GLU A 395 -2.86 11.74 -26.23
C GLU A 395 -1.61 12.06 -27.06
N PRO A 396 -0.87 11.05 -27.53
CA PRO A 396 0.20 11.23 -28.50
C PRO A 396 -0.26 12.06 -29.71
N GLY A 397 0.44 13.15 -29.99
CA GLY A 397 -0.04 14.16 -30.93
C GLY A 397 0.88 15.38 -31.04
N LYS A 398 0.44 16.40 -31.78
CA LYS A 398 1.12 17.69 -31.85
C LYS A 398 0.22 18.78 -31.27
N TYR A 399 0.73 19.51 -30.29
CA TYR A 399 -0.03 20.51 -29.54
C TYR A 399 0.72 21.83 -29.46
N CYS A 400 -0.04 22.92 -29.36
CA CYS A 400 0.49 24.23 -28.99
C CYS A 400 0.33 24.41 -27.47
N ILE A 401 1.39 24.79 -26.77
CA ILE A 401 1.34 25.07 -25.33
C ILE A 401 1.58 26.56 -25.13
N LYS A 402 0.63 27.24 -24.49
CA LYS A 402 0.65 28.67 -24.21
C LYS A 402 0.59 28.92 -22.72
N PHE A 403 1.17 30.05 -22.31
CA PHE A 403 1.24 30.44 -20.91
C PHE A 403 0.68 31.85 -20.74
N TYR A 404 0.04 32.09 -19.59
CA TYR A 404 -0.60 33.34 -19.26
C TYR A 404 -0.33 33.71 -17.81
N GLU A 405 -0.25 35.01 -17.53
CA GLU A 405 -0.25 35.55 -16.18
C GLU A 405 -1.63 35.33 -15.53
N LYS A 406 -1.70 35.48 -14.20
CA LYS A 406 -2.95 35.37 -13.42
C LYS A 406 -4.06 36.31 -13.89
N ASP A 407 -3.72 37.45 -14.48
CA ASP A 407 -4.68 38.41 -15.04
C ASP A 407 -5.13 38.07 -16.47
N GLY A 408 -4.63 36.97 -17.03
CA GLY A 408 -4.95 36.50 -18.38
C GLY A 408 -4.03 37.05 -19.48
N THR A 409 -3.01 37.83 -19.13
CA THR A 409 -2.04 38.35 -20.11
C THR A 409 -1.22 37.21 -20.70
N PHE A 410 -1.20 37.09 -22.04
CA PHE A 410 -0.41 36.07 -22.74
C PHE A 410 1.10 36.34 -22.60
N ILE A 411 1.86 35.29 -22.32
CA ILE A 411 3.32 35.31 -22.22
C ILE A 411 3.91 34.59 -23.43
N ASP A 412 4.67 35.31 -24.25
CA ASP A 412 5.35 34.73 -25.40
C ASP A 412 6.54 33.87 -24.96
N THR A 413 6.44 32.56 -25.17
CA THR A 413 7.46 31.57 -24.79
C THR A 413 8.14 30.94 -25.99
N THR A 414 7.97 31.49 -27.20
CA THR A 414 8.45 30.87 -28.46
C THR A 414 9.96 30.63 -28.51
N GLU A 415 10.76 31.41 -27.76
CA GLU A 415 12.20 31.20 -27.63
C GLU A 415 12.60 30.00 -26.74
N VAL A 416 11.69 29.55 -25.88
CA VAL A 416 11.96 28.57 -24.83
C VAL A 416 11.21 27.25 -25.06
N ILE A 417 10.01 27.34 -25.63
CA ILE A 417 9.12 26.21 -25.90
C ILE A 417 8.77 26.28 -27.39
N PRO A 418 8.99 25.19 -28.15
CA PRO A 418 8.59 25.14 -29.55
C PRO A 418 7.10 25.45 -29.71
N GLU A 419 6.74 26.17 -30.77
CA GLU A 419 5.35 26.50 -31.11
C GLU A 419 4.45 25.26 -31.17
N LEU A 420 5.02 24.13 -31.60
CA LEU A 420 4.38 22.81 -31.60
C LEU A 420 5.23 21.80 -30.84
N VAL A 421 4.68 21.27 -29.75
CA VAL A 421 5.25 20.18 -28.97
C VAL A 421 4.64 18.86 -29.42
N LYS A 422 5.50 17.90 -29.79
CA LYS A 422 5.07 16.53 -30.07
C LYS A 422 5.03 15.73 -28.77
N ILE A 423 3.85 15.27 -28.40
CA ILE A 423 3.64 14.31 -27.30
C ILE A 423 3.70 12.91 -27.91
N LYS A 424 4.49 12.03 -27.29
CA LYS A 424 4.83 10.68 -27.77
C LYS A 424 4.00 9.61 -27.08
#